data_AF-A0A553F9E4-F1
#
_entry.id   AF-A0A553F9E4-F1
#
_cell.length_a   1.000
_cell.length_b   1.000
_cell.length_c   1.000
_cell.angle_alpha   90.00
_cell.angle_beta   90.00
_cell.angle_gamma   90.00
#
_symmetry.space_group_name_H-M   'P 1'
#
loop_
_entity.id
_entity.type
_entity.pdbx_description
1 polymer ?
#
loop_
_entity_poly.entity_id
_entity_poly.type
_entity_poly.pdbx_seq_one_letter_code
_entity_poly.pdbx_strand_id
1 'polypeptide(L)'
;MSEQPTTENQEPITTDDPELQQWFDHTDELVNELLEDGSNDDALHTIEHHFASSNFDLLETAAIAAFKLGLEVEEPEEAQLENGARIFAFDIATEQYLDEEDIKAETKEMFEFAKKHNVEYDGWGTYFEE
;
A
#
# COMPACT_ATOMS: atom_id res chain seq x y z
N MET A 1 28.39 24.17 -15.66
CA MET A 1 28.85 22.77 -15.55
C MET A 1 27.62 21.97 -15.20
N SER A 2 27.27 21.01 -16.03
CA SER A 2 26.01 20.29 -15.97
C SER A 2 26.04 19.32 -14.79
N GLU A 3 25.17 19.55 -13.81
CA GLU A 3 24.91 18.58 -12.75
C GLU A 3 23.87 17.60 -13.29
N GLN A 4 24.28 16.35 -13.48
CA GLN A 4 23.38 15.27 -13.87
C GLN A 4 22.57 14.81 -12.64
N PRO A 5 21.29 14.45 -12.79
CA PRO A 5 20.56 13.80 -11.71
C PRO A 5 21.17 12.42 -11.46
N THR A 6 21.65 12.20 -10.25
CA THR A 6 22.19 10.91 -9.79
C THR A 6 21.07 9.90 -9.72
N THR A 7 21.31 8.77 -10.39
CA THR A 7 20.53 7.54 -10.35
C THR A 7 20.12 7.21 -8.92
N GLU A 8 18.81 7.06 -8.75
CA GLU A 8 18.10 6.57 -7.57
C GLU A 8 18.74 5.26 -7.10
N ASN A 9 19.46 5.32 -5.98
CA ASN A 9 19.90 4.14 -5.25
C ASN A 9 18.68 3.62 -4.49
N GLN A 10 17.95 2.65 -5.04
CA GLN A 10 17.01 1.87 -4.22
C GLN A 10 17.84 0.99 -3.29
N GLU A 11 17.95 1.44 -2.04
CA GLU A 11 18.54 0.69 -0.92
C GLU A 11 17.76 -0.62 -0.71
N PRO A 12 18.40 -1.70 -0.21
CA PRO A 12 17.65 -2.90 0.13
C PRO A 12 16.60 -2.55 1.19
N ILE A 13 15.32 -2.90 0.94
CA ILE A 13 14.29 -2.81 1.98
C ILE A 13 14.79 -3.57 3.19
N THR A 14 15.07 -2.83 4.25
CA THR A 14 15.37 -3.40 5.56
C THR A 14 14.19 -3.10 6.45
N THR A 15 13.97 -3.90 7.49
CA THR A 15 12.85 -3.68 8.42
C THR A 15 12.96 -2.36 9.20
N ASP A 16 14.07 -1.63 9.00
CA ASP A 16 14.41 -0.31 9.52
C ASP A 16 14.04 0.82 8.53
N ASP A 17 13.36 0.52 7.42
CA ASP A 17 12.93 1.53 6.45
C ASP A 17 11.99 2.52 7.16
N PRO A 18 12.33 3.82 7.22
CA PRO A 18 11.59 4.80 8.02
C PRO A 18 10.15 4.96 7.53
N GLU A 19 9.91 4.76 6.23
CA GLU A 19 8.57 4.77 5.64
C GLU A 19 7.74 3.58 6.15
N LEU A 20 8.35 2.39 6.22
CA LEU A 20 7.68 1.19 6.74
C LEU A 20 7.36 1.33 8.24
N GLN A 21 8.25 1.93 9.01
CA GLN A 21 8.00 2.21 10.43
C GLN A 21 6.82 3.17 10.62
N GLN A 22 6.68 4.18 9.75
CA GLN A 22 5.51 5.07 9.78
C GLN A 22 4.21 4.31 9.52
N TRP A 23 4.22 3.36 8.59
CA TRP A 23 3.05 2.52 8.35
C TRP A 23 2.72 1.59 9.50
N PHE A 24 3.73 1.09 10.22
CA PHE A 24 3.50 0.28 11.42
C PHE A 24 2.90 1.10 12.57
N ASP A 25 3.38 2.32 12.77
CA ASP A 25 2.82 3.24 13.77
C ASP A 25 1.38 3.61 13.40
N HIS A 26 1.13 3.95 12.13
CA HIS A 26 -0.22 4.20 11.62
C HIS A 26 -1.15 3.01 11.80
N THR A 27 -0.64 1.78 11.60
CA THR A 27 -1.42 0.55 11.79
C THR A 27 -1.80 0.35 13.24
N ASP A 28 -0.86 0.57 14.16
CA ASP A 28 -1.10 0.49 15.61
C ASP A 28 -2.18 1.49 16.03
N GLU A 29 -2.05 2.74 15.59
CA GLU A 29 -3.02 3.80 15.87
C GLU A 29 -4.41 3.47 15.31
N LEU A 30 -4.51 3.11 14.02
CA LEU A 30 -5.79 2.85 13.36
C LEU A 30 -6.49 1.62 13.94
N VAL A 31 -5.77 0.51 14.14
CA VAL A 31 -6.34 -0.71 14.73
C VAL A 31 -6.79 -0.45 16.15
N ASN A 32 -5.98 0.22 16.97
CA ASN A 32 -6.37 0.57 18.33
C ASN A 32 -7.58 1.51 18.36
N GLU A 33 -7.65 2.52 17.48
CA GLU A 33 -8.82 3.39 17.37
C GLU A 33 -10.10 2.62 17.00
N LEU A 34 -10.03 1.70 16.03
CA LEU A 34 -11.15 0.85 15.64
C LEU A 34 -11.61 -0.06 16.78
N LEU A 35 -10.67 -0.70 17.49
CA LEU A 35 -10.97 -1.53 18.65
C LEU A 35 -11.55 -0.71 19.82
N GLU A 36 -11.05 0.51 20.05
CA GLU A 36 -11.57 1.43 21.08
C GLU A 36 -12.98 1.94 20.75
N ASP A 37 -13.30 2.16 19.47
CA ASP A 37 -14.65 2.52 19.01
C ASP A 37 -15.62 1.33 19.10
N GLY A 38 -15.09 0.12 19.30
CA GLY A 38 -15.85 -1.11 19.51
C GLY A 38 -16.05 -1.93 18.23
N SER A 39 -15.16 -1.77 17.25
CA SER A 39 -15.19 -2.59 16.04
C SER A 39 -14.99 -4.07 16.35
N ASN A 40 -15.61 -4.92 15.55
CA ASN A 40 -15.68 -6.35 15.81
C ASN A 40 -14.40 -7.07 15.39
N ASP A 41 -13.50 -7.36 16.35
CA ASP A 41 -12.25 -8.08 16.10
C ASP A 41 -12.43 -9.54 15.63
N ASP A 42 -13.64 -10.11 15.78
CA ASP A 42 -14.00 -11.45 15.31
C ASP A 42 -14.63 -11.42 13.90
N ALA A 43 -14.84 -10.23 13.32
CA ALA A 43 -15.26 -10.05 11.94
C ALA A 43 -14.06 -10.07 10.99
N LEU A 44 -14.31 -10.43 9.73
CA LEU A 44 -13.32 -10.28 8.66
C LEU A 44 -13.42 -8.85 8.14
N HIS A 45 -12.35 -8.10 8.35
CA HIS A 45 -12.19 -6.76 7.83
C HIS A 45 -11.58 -6.82 6.43
N THR A 46 -12.15 -6.03 5.52
CA THR A 46 -11.58 -5.81 4.20
C THR A 46 -10.52 -4.72 4.30
N ILE A 47 -9.26 -5.11 4.13
CA ILE A 47 -8.10 -4.22 4.11
C ILE A 47 -7.84 -3.83 2.66
N GLU A 48 -7.83 -2.52 2.39
CA GLU A 48 -7.63 -1.95 1.06
C GLU A 48 -6.28 -1.23 1.00
N HIS A 49 -5.34 -1.78 0.23
CA HIS A 49 -4.01 -1.22 0.00
C HIS A 49 -4.00 -0.40 -1.28
N HIS A 50 -3.65 0.88 -1.15
CA HIS A 50 -3.62 1.83 -2.25
C HIS A 50 -2.20 1.95 -2.81
N PHE A 51 -2.09 1.80 -4.13
CA PHE A 51 -0.82 1.94 -4.84
C PHE A 51 -0.95 3.00 -5.91
N ALA A 52 0.06 3.84 -6.04
CA ALA A 52 0.11 4.90 -7.04
C ALA A 52 1.36 4.77 -7.91
N SER A 53 1.28 5.24 -9.16
CA SER A 53 2.45 5.35 -10.03
C SER A 53 2.23 6.39 -11.12
N SER A 54 3.28 7.14 -11.44
CA SER A 54 3.28 8.02 -12.61
C SER A 54 3.36 7.27 -13.95
N ASN A 55 3.62 5.96 -13.94
CA ASN A 55 3.77 5.15 -15.13
C ASN A 55 2.77 4.00 -15.16
N PHE A 56 1.81 4.07 -16.09
CA PHE A 56 0.77 3.05 -16.26
C PHE A 56 1.35 1.66 -16.53
N ASP A 57 2.42 1.53 -17.33
CA ASP A 57 3.00 0.21 -17.63
C ASP A 57 3.56 -0.49 -16.37
N LEU A 58 4.12 0.28 -15.44
CA LEU A 58 4.61 -0.26 -14.15
C LEU A 58 3.43 -0.67 -13.27
N LEU A 59 2.43 0.20 -13.21
CA LEU A 59 1.22 -0.03 -12.43
C LEU A 59 0.43 -1.25 -12.93
N GLU A 60 0.23 -1.38 -14.24
CA GLU A 60 -0.41 -2.56 -14.86
C GLU A 60 0.40 -3.82 -14.56
N THR A 61 1.73 -3.75 -14.63
CA THR A 61 2.59 -4.90 -14.29
C THR A 61 2.46 -5.29 -12.82
N ALA A 62 2.36 -4.32 -11.91
CA ALA A 62 2.12 -4.54 -10.49
C ALA A 62 0.75 -5.18 -10.27
N ALA A 63 -0.32 -4.59 -10.80
CA ALA A 63 -1.67 -5.13 -10.72
C ALA A 63 -1.76 -6.57 -11.24
N ILE A 64 -1.16 -6.87 -12.39
CA ILE A 64 -1.11 -8.23 -12.94
C ILE A 64 -0.33 -9.19 -12.02
N ALA A 65 0.75 -8.72 -11.40
CA ALA A 65 1.55 -9.55 -10.49
C ALA A 65 0.79 -9.85 -9.19
N ALA A 66 0.10 -8.87 -8.61
CA ALA A 66 -0.77 -9.07 -7.46
C ALA A 66 -1.93 -10.03 -7.79
N PHE A 67 -2.58 -9.84 -8.93
CA PHE A 67 -3.62 -10.75 -9.40
C PHE A 67 -3.11 -12.19 -9.58
N LYS A 68 -1.87 -12.37 -10.05
CA LYS A 68 -1.22 -13.70 -10.17
C LYS A 68 -0.87 -14.32 -8.82
N LEU A 69 -0.67 -13.52 -7.78
CA LEU A 69 -0.49 -14.00 -6.41
C LEU A 69 -1.81 -14.45 -5.77
N GLY A 70 -2.93 -14.13 -6.41
CA GLY A 70 -4.27 -14.45 -5.93
C GLY A 70 -4.87 -13.37 -5.02
N LEU A 71 -4.31 -12.16 -5.05
CA LEU A 71 -4.85 -10.99 -4.36
C LEU A 71 -6.01 -10.40 -5.18
N GLU A 72 -6.98 -9.78 -4.52
CA GLU A 72 -8.06 -9.06 -5.20
C GLU A 72 -7.56 -7.69 -5.61
N VAL A 73 -7.39 -7.48 -6.91
CA VAL A 73 -6.90 -6.23 -7.48
C VAL A 73 -8.04 -5.51 -8.17
N GLU A 74 -8.28 -4.26 -7.79
CA GLU A 74 -9.27 -3.38 -8.38
C GLU A 74 -8.80 -2.79 -9.73
N GLU A 75 -9.73 -2.21 -10.48
CA GLU A 75 -9.41 -1.60 -11.77
C GLU A 75 -8.54 -0.35 -11.59
N PRO A 76 -7.43 -0.21 -12.32
CA PRO A 76 -6.56 0.94 -12.19
C PRO A 76 -7.24 2.22 -12.69
N GLU A 77 -7.25 3.26 -11.88
CA GLU A 77 -7.81 4.57 -12.20
C GLU A 77 -6.73 5.59 -12.62
N GLU A 78 -7.05 6.46 -13.59
CA GLU A 78 -6.21 7.60 -13.98
C GLU A 78 -6.68 8.87 -13.26
N ALA A 79 -5.82 9.43 -12.41
CA ALA A 79 -6.03 10.73 -11.81
C ALA A 79 -5.09 11.79 -12.42
N GLN A 80 -5.57 13.02 -12.51
CA GLN A 80 -4.75 14.16 -12.94
C GLN A 80 -4.43 15.03 -11.73
N LEU A 81 -3.13 15.16 -11.43
CA LEU A 81 -2.61 16.03 -10.40
C LEU A 81 -2.80 17.51 -10.78
N GLU A 82 -2.83 18.40 -9.78
CA GLU A 82 -3.01 19.85 -9.99
C GLU A 82 -1.92 20.48 -10.87
N ASN A 83 -0.74 19.85 -10.95
CA ASN A 83 0.36 20.26 -11.84
C ASN A 83 0.18 19.79 -13.30
N GLY A 84 -0.91 19.08 -13.62
CA GLY A 84 -1.21 18.52 -14.94
C GLY A 84 -0.55 17.17 -15.22
N ALA A 85 0.23 16.62 -14.29
CA ALA A 85 0.78 15.27 -14.38
C ALA A 85 -0.33 14.23 -14.20
N ARG A 86 -0.19 13.09 -14.88
CA ARG A 86 -1.10 11.96 -14.72
C ARG A 86 -0.47 10.99 -13.74
N ILE A 87 -1.26 10.55 -12.78
CA ILE A 87 -0.93 9.50 -11.86
C ILE A 87 -1.97 8.41 -12.01
N PHE A 88 -1.53 7.18 -11.98
CA PHE A 88 -2.38 6.02 -11.99
C PHE A 88 -2.39 5.45 -10.59
N ALA A 89 -3.54 4.97 -10.14
CA ALA A 89 -3.64 4.28 -8.87
C ALA A 89 -4.44 2.99 -9.05
N PHE A 90 -4.17 2.00 -8.20
CA PHE A 90 -4.97 0.81 -8.10
C PHE A 90 -4.98 0.34 -6.66
N ASP A 91 -6.03 -0.39 -6.32
CA ASP A 91 -6.27 -0.84 -4.96
C ASP A 91 -6.20 -2.37 -4.92
N ILE A 92 -5.67 -2.89 -3.82
CA ILE A 92 -5.67 -4.32 -3.53
C ILE A 92 -6.49 -4.53 -2.27
N ALA A 93 -7.55 -5.34 -2.38
CA ALA A 93 -8.35 -5.75 -1.25
C ALA A 93 -7.90 -7.12 -0.72
N THR A 94 -7.86 -7.26 0.60
CA THR A 94 -7.63 -8.52 1.31
C THR A 94 -8.63 -8.65 2.46
N GLU A 95 -8.98 -9.88 2.84
CA GLU A 95 -9.90 -10.15 3.94
C GLU A 95 -9.13 -10.83 5.09
N GLN A 96 -9.04 -10.17 6.24
CA GLN A 96 -8.40 -10.72 7.43
C GLN A 96 -9.02 -10.19 8.72
N TYR A 97 -8.62 -10.74 9.87
CA TYR A 97 -9.08 -10.24 11.16
C TYR A 97 -8.41 -8.92 11.51
N LEU A 98 -9.04 -8.11 12.34
CA LEU A 98 -8.49 -6.83 12.80
C LEU A 98 -7.35 -7.06 13.82
N ASP A 99 -6.21 -7.54 13.31
CA ASP A 99 -5.00 -7.83 14.09
C ASP A 99 -3.83 -6.97 13.60
N GLU A 100 -3.26 -6.21 14.52
CA GLU A 100 -2.16 -5.29 14.22
C GLU A 100 -0.90 -6.01 13.73
N GLU A 101 -0.61 -7.24 14.19
CA GLU A 101 0.57 -7.99 13.76
C GLU A 101 0.39 -8.55 12.35
N ASP A 102 -0.79 -9.09 12.05
CA ASP A 102 -1.14 -9.58 10.70
C ASP A 102 -1.15 -8.42 9.68
N ILE A 103 -1.80 -7.30 10.01
CA ILE A 103 -1.85 -6.15 9.10
C ILE A 103 -0.48 -5.50 8.92
N LYS A 104 0.36 -5.43 9.97
CA LYS A 104 1.76 -4.96 9.83
C LYS A 104 2.56 -5.90 8.93
N ALA A 105 2.37 -7.22 9.05
CA ALA A 105 3.03 -8.20 8.19
C ALA A 105 2.60 -8.02 6.72
N GLU A 106 1.30 -7.88 6.47
CA GLU A 106 0.77 -7.68 5.12
C GLU A 106 1.22 -6.34 4.52
N THR A 107 1.09 -5.25 5.28
CA THR A 107 1.56 -3.91 4.89
C THR A 107 3.03 -3.93 4.48
N LYS A 108 3.86 -4.69 5.20
CA LYS A 108 5.27 -4.88 4.81
C LYS A 108 5.42 -5.62 3.49
N GLU A 109 4.70 -6.72 3.28
CA GLU A 109 4.75 -7.47 2.02
C GLU A 109 4.28 -6.61 0.84
N MET A 110 3.21 -5.84 1.03
CA MET A 110 2.67 -4.89 0.05
C MET A 110 3.65 -3.76 -0.25
N PHE A 111 4.31 -3.21 0.77
CA PHE A 111 5.34 -2.17 0.60
C PHE A 111 6.57 -2.70 -0.14
N GLU A 112 7.05 -3.90 0.20
CA GLU A 112 8.13 -4.57 -0.53
C GLU A 112 7.74 -4.87 -1.98
N PHE A 113 6.49 -5.28 -2.20
CA PHE A 113 5.92 -5.48 -3.52
C PHE A 113 5.92 -4.19 -4.33
N ALA A 114 5.49 -3.08 -3.74
CA ALA A 114 5.48 -1.77 -4.39
C ALA A 114 6.87 -1.37 -4.88
N LYS A 115 7.88 -1.40 -3.99
CA LYS A 115 9.27 -1.06 -4.38
C LYS A 115 9.82 -2.02 -5.42
N LYS A 116 9.53 -3.32 -5.32
CA LYS A 116 9.94 -4.32 -6.32
C LYS A 116 9.37 -4.04 -7.71
N HIS A 117 8.13 -3.56 -7.77
CA HIS A 117 7.45 -3.22 -9.01
C HIS A 117 7.65 -1.76 -9.45
N ASN A 118 8.43 -0.97 -8.70
CA ASN A 118 8.67 0.46 -8.94
C ASN A 118 7.36 1.27 -8.97
N VAL A 119 6.43 0.91 -8.08
CA VAL A 119 5.22 1.68 -7.79
C VAL A 119 5.32 2.26 -6.38
N GLU A 120 4.59 3.33 -6.12
CA GLU A 120 4.49 3.97 -4.82
C GLU A 120 3.37 3.31 -4.02
N TYR A 121 3.64 3.03 -2.75
CA TYR A 121 2.63 2.56 -1.82
C TYR A 121 2.05 3.79 -1.11
N ASP A 122 0.79 4.11 -1.40
CA ASP A 122 0.12 5.33 -0.91
C ASP A 122 -0.43 5.14 0.50
N GLY A 123 -0.75 3.89 0.87
CA GLY A 123 -1.16 3.52 2.23
C GLY A 123 -2.13 2.35 2.22
N TRP A 124 -2.78 2.13 3.36
CA TRP A 124 -3.87 1.17 3.47
C TRP A 124 -4.99 1.71 4.36
N GLY A 125 -6.18 1.13 4.23
CA GLY A 125 -7.31 1.42 5.09
C GLY A 125 -8.22 0.21 5.25
N THR A 126 -9.19 0.32 6.14
CA THR A 126 -10.24 -0.68 6.33
C THR A 126 -11.56 0.02 6.64
N TYR A 127 -12.67 -0.65 6.35
CA TYR A 127 -13.98 -0.24 6.83
C TYR A 127 -14.16 -0.61 8.30
N PHE A 128 -14.97 0.20 8.99
CA PHE A 128 -15.44 -0.10 10.33
C PHE A 128 -16.56 -1.13 10.27
N GLU A 129 -16.42 -2.21 11.03
CA GLU A 129 -17.42 -3.28 11.17
C GLU A 129 -18.09 -3.17 12.56
N GLU A 130 -19.44 -3.14 12.58
CA GLU A 130 -20.31 -3.05 13.77
C GLU A 130 -20.60 -4.40 14.46
#